data_AF-A0A2N5YQG8-F1
#
_entry.id   AF-A0A2N5YQG8-F1
#
_cell.length_a   1.000
_cell.length_b   1.000
_cell.length_c   1.000
_cell.angle_alpha   90.00
_cell.angle_beta   90.00
_cell.angle_gamma   90.00
#
_symmetry.space_group_name_H-M   'P 1'
#
loop_
_entity.id
_entity.type
_entity.pdbx_description
1 polymer ?
#
loop_
_entity_poly.entity_id
_entity_poly.type
_entity_poly.pdbx_seq_one_letter_code
_entity_poly.pdbx_strand_id
1 'polypeptide(L)'
;MYELILAQALQAKQKYNSIPIEQRRRTWTIIFIVIVLIIFKNRLAAFIQRMMHRDVQKIDVDQTNLSYEKGEYYSMCSTLESAMNGTGTKEDSIYDVMTRLRSQDDWNFLQKCFGTRKKDGGTFFADLTGDLKSWLADDLTGSELQEVRDILRGSGISY
;
A
#
# COMPACT_ATOMS: atom_id res chain seq x y z
N MET A 1 -39.17 -21.30 9.43
CA MET A 1 -37.72 -21.15 9.14
C MET A 1 -37.28 -22.04 7.99
N TYR A 2 -37.55 -23.34 8.02
CA TYR A 2 -37.21 -24.30 6.96
C TYR A 2 -37.84 -23.98 5.59
N GLU A 3 -39.15 -23.70 5.54
CA GLU A 3 -39.86 -23.30 4.31
C GLU A 3 -39.27 -22.05 3.64
N LEU A 4 -38.76 -21.12 4.45
CA LEU A 4 -38.22 -19.85 3.97
C LEU A 4 -36.85 -20.04 3.31
N ILE A 5 -36.04 -20.97 3.83
CA ILE A 5 -34.76 -21.38 3.24
C ILE A 5 -34.99 -22.12 1.91
N LEU A 6 -36.00 -23.00 1.87
CA LEU A 6 -36.39 -23.74 0.67
C LEU A 6 -36.86 -22.82 -0.46
N ALA A 7 -37.70 -21.83 -0.13
CA ALA A 7 -38.18 -20.84 -1.09
C ALA A 7 -37.03 -20.02 -1.70
N GLN A 8 -36.07 -19.59 -0.87
CA GLN A 8 -34.88 -18.87 -1.33
C GLN A 8 -33.98 -19.74 -2.21
N ALA A 9 -33.79 -21.02 -1.86
CA ALA A 9 -33.01 -21.96 -2.66
C ALA A 9 -33.65 -22.23 -4.04
N LEU A 10 -34.97 -22.34 -4.10
CA LEU A 10 -35.73 -22.49 -5.35
C LEU A 10 -35.60 -21.25 -6.24
N GLN A 11 -35.72 -20.05 -5.67
CA GLN A 11 -35.54 -18.79 -6.41
C GLN A 11 -34.11 -18.66 -6.96
N ALA A 12 -33.11 -19.02 -6.17
CA ALA A 12 -31.71 -19.02 -6.63
C ALA A 12 -31.49 -20.03 -7.78
N LYS A 13 -32.09 -21.23 -7.68
CA LYS A 13 -32.03 -22.25 -8.74
C LYS A 13 -32.71 -21.79 -10.02
N GLN A 14 -33.88 -21.15 -9.93
CA GLN A 14 -34.59 -20.60 -11.08
C GLN A 14 -33.79 -19.48 -11.77
N LYS A 15 -33.20 -18.57 -10.98
CA LYS A 15 -32.37 -17.48 -11.48
C LYS A 15 -31.05 -17.97 -12.10
N TYR A 16 -30.48 -19.06 -11.60
CA TYR A 16 -29.34 -19.72 -12.25
C TYR A 16 -29.74 -20.36 -13.58
N ASN A 17 -30.93 -20.98 -13.62
CA ASN A 17 -31.43 -21.63 -14.81
C ASN A 17 -31.86 -20.65 -15.91
N SER A 18 -32.20 -19.40 -15.58
CA SER A 18 -32.50 -18.36 -16.57
C SER A 18 -31.26 -17.78 -17.25
N ILE A 19 -30.04 -18.11 -16.79
CA ILE A 19 -28.80 -17.70 -17.46
C ILE A 19 -28.58 -18.57 -18.70
N PRO A 20 -28.34 -17.98 -19.89
CA PRO A 20 -28.03 -18.72 -21.12
C PRO A 20 -26.85 -19.67 -20.92
N ILE A 21 -26.94 -20.88 -21.46
CA ILE A 21 -25.94 -21.96 -21.26
C ILE A 21 -24.52 -21.50 -21.65
N GLU A 22 -24.39 -20.67 -22.69
CA GLU A 22 -23.13 -20.08 -23.13
C GLU A 22 -22.51 -19.11 -22.10
N GLN A 23 -23.35 -18.42 -21.32
CA GLN A 23 -22.92 -17.48 -20.29
C GLN A 23 -22.63 -18.18 -18.96
N ARG A 24 -23.25 -19.33 -18.67
CA ARG A 24 -23.07 -20.06 -17.40
C ARG A 24 -21.61 -20.42 -17.13
N ARG A 25 -20.83 -20.79 -18.15
CA ARG A 25 -19.39 -21.08 -17.99
C ARG A 25 -18.61 -19.83 -17.56
N ARG A 26 -18.88 -18.69 -18.19
CA ARG A 26 -18.25 -17.40 -17.85
C ARG A 26 -18.64 -16.94 -16.44
N THR A 27 -19.92 -17.04 -16.09
CA THR A 27 -20.41 -16.72 -14.74
C THR A 27 -19.75 -17.59 -13.68
N TRP A 28 -19.60 -18.90 -13.92
CA TRP A 28 -18.88 -19.79 -13.01
C TRP A 28 -17.40 -19.45 -12.89
N THR A 29 -16.73 -19.12 -13.99
CA THR A 29 -15.33 -18.68 -13.97
C THR A 29 -15.17 -17.39 -13.16
N ILE A 30 -16.07 -16.41 -13.34
CA ILE A 30 -16.04 -15.15 -12.57
C ILE A 30 -16.28 -15.43 -11.08
N ILE A 31 -17.29 -16.22 -10.72
CA ILE A 31 -17.57 -16.59 -9.33
C ILE A 31 -16.37 -17.31 -8.71
N PHE A 32 -15.78 -18.26 -9.43
CA PHE A 32 -14.60 -18.98 -8.98
C PHE A 32 -13.40 -18.04 -8.77
N ILE A 33 -13.14 -17.12 -9.71
CA ILE A 33 -12.09 -16.10 -9.57
C ILE A 33 -12.34 -15.23 -8.34
N VAL A 34 -13.58 -14.77 -8.12
CA VAL A 34 -13.92 -13.97 -6.94
C VAL A 34 -13.71 -14.76 -5.64
N ILE A 35 -14.14 -16.02 -5.58
CA ILE A 35 -13.94 -16.88 -4.40
C ILE A 35 -12.45 -17.14 -4.14
N VAL A 36 -11.68 -17.43 -5.19
CA VAL A 36 -10.22 -17.62 -5.10
C VAL A 36 -9.56 -16.33 -4.63
N LEU A 37 -9.93 -15.16 -5.17
CA LEU A 37 -9.42 -13.88 -4.70
C LEU A 37 -9.76 -13.64 -3.22
N ILE A 38 -10.95 -14.00 -2.75
CA ILE A 38 -11.34 -13.87 -1.34
C ILE A 38 -10.50 -14.78 -0.43
N ILE A 39 -10.31 -16.05 -0.81
CA ILE A 39 -9.54 -17.02 -0.03
C ILE A 39 -8.04 -16.67 -0.05
N PHE A 40 -7.54 -16.28 -1.22
CA PHE A 40 -6.13 -15.97 -1.41
C PHE A 40 -5.78 -14.52 -1.08
N LYS A 41 -6.71 -13.60 -0.80
CA LYS A 41 -6.38 -12.20 -0.49
C LYS A 41 -5.30 -12.09 0.60
N ASN A 42 -5.40 -12.94 1.64
CA ASN A 42 -4.45 -12.95 2.75
C ASN A 42 -3.08 -13.51 2.34
N ARG A 43 -3.02 -14.49 1.42
CA ARG A 43 -1.77 -15.05 0.89
C ARG A 43 -1.16 -14.17 -0.21
N LEU A 44 -2.00 -13.52 -1.01
CA LEU A 44 -1.62 -12.63 -2.10
C LEU A 44 -1.06 -11.32 -1.56
N ALA A 45 -1.70 -10.74 -0.53
CA ALA A 45 -1.15 -9.59 0.18
C ALA A 45 0.25 -9.90 0.75
N ALA A 46 0.40 -11.03 1.44
CA ALA A 46 1.69 -11.47 1.98
C ALA A 46 2.75 -11.80 0.89
N PHE A 47 2.32 -12.14 -0.32
CA PHE A 47 3.20 -12.40 -1.47
C PHE A 47 3.63 -11.11 -2.18
N ILE A 48 2.68 -10.19 -2.39
CA ILE A 48 2.96 -8.84 -2.93
C ILE A 48 3.90 -8.08 -2.00
N GLN A 49 3.65 -8.14 -0.68
CA GLN A 49 4.54 -7.58 0.33
C GLN A 49 5.97 -8.12 0.19
N ARG A 50 6.15 -9.44 0.06
CA ARG A 50 7.48 -10.04 -0.12
C ARG A 50 8.19 -9.61 -1.40
N MET A 51 7.47 -9.33 -2.48
CA MET A 51 8.10 -8.82 -3.72
C MET A 51 8.55 -7.37 -3.56
N MET A 52 7.70 -6.50 -3.01
CA MET A 52 8.02 -5.08 -2.81
C MET A 52 9.21 -4.89 -1.84
N HIS A 53 9.31 -5.72 -0.79
CA HIS A 53 10.34 -5.55 0.26
C HIS A 53 11.75 -5.97 -0.17
N ARG A 54 11.88 -6.79 -1.22
CA ARG A 54 13.20 -7.23 -1.70
C ARG A 54 13.98 -6.10 -2.36
N ASP A 55 13.30 -5.05 -2.82
CA ASP A 55 13.92 -3.97 -3.57
C ASP A 55 14.55 -2.92 -2.64
N VAL A 56 13.95 -2.63 -1.47
CA VAL A 56 14.51 -1.65 -0.50
C VAL A 56 15.90 -2.05 0.00
N GLN A 57 16.13 -3.34 0.26
CA GLN A 57 17.44 -3.82 0.73
C GLN A 57 18.55 -3.73 -0.33
N LYS A 58 18.17 -3.66 -1.61
CA LYS A 58 19.12 -3.57 -2.74
C LYS A 58 19.41 -2.15 -3.17
N ILE A 59 18.80 -1.15 -2.54
CA ILE A 59 19.06 0.24 -2.84
C ILE A 59 20.53 0.54 -2.54
N ASP A 60 21.25 0.89 -3.60
CA ASP A 60 22.61 1.39 -3.53
C ASP A 60 22.59 2.85 -3.05
N VAL A 61 23.50 3.17 -2.14
CA VAL A 61 23.58 4.50 -1.52
C VAL A 61 25.04 4.89 -1.45
N ASP A 62 25.40 5.93 -2.19
CA ASP A 62 26.69 6.58 -2.00
C ASP A 62 26.66 7.39 -0.70
N GLN A 63 27.37 6.90 0.32
CA GLN A 63 27.44 7.55 1.63
C GLN A 63 28.12 8.93 1.57
N THR A 64 28.90 9.23 0.52
CA THR A 64 29.58 10.52 0.34
C THR A 64 28.66 11.61 -0.21
N ASN A 65 27.51 11.23 -0.77
CA ASN A 65 26.52 12.15 -1.34
C ASN A 65 25.30 12.39 -0.42
N LEU A 66 25.42 11.99 0.85
CA LEU A 66 24.42 12.24 1.87
C LEU A 66 24.52 13.67 2.39
N SER A 67 23.39 14.37 2.40
CA SER A 67 23.31 15.77 2.87
C SER A 67 23.33 15.89 4.39
N TYR A 68 23.08 14.80 5.12
CA TYR A 68 22.87 14.80 6.56
C TYR A 68 23.60 13.66 7.25
N GLU A 69 23.72 13.76 8.58
CA GLU A 69 24.21 12.64 9.38
C GLU A 69 23.15 11.54 9.51
N LYS A 70 23.59 10.29 9.73
CA LYS A 70 22.69 9.14 9.88
C LYS A 70 21.59 9.37 10.93
N GLY A 71 21.91 10.03 12.03
CA GLY A 71 20.97 10.36 13.10
C GLY A 71 19.80 11.22 12.62
N GLU A 72 20.02 12.13 11.68
CA GLU A 72 18.97 12.97 11.12
C GLU A 72 18.01 12.18 10.25
N TYR A 73 18.50 11.25 9.41
CA TYR A 73 17.59 10.38 8.65
C TYR A 73 16.76 9.49 9.57
N TYR A 74 17.32 8.99 10.68
CA TYR A 74 16.51 8.26 11.67
C TYR A 74 15.44 9.13 12.31
N SER A 75 15.75 10.41 12.58
CA SER A 75 14.77 11.39 13.04
C SER A 75 13.69 11.64 11.98
N MET A 76 14.04 11.83 10.71
CA MET A 76 13.08 11.94 9.60
C MET A 76 12.20 10.68 9.48
N CYS A 77 12.82 9.50 9.55
CA CYS A 77 12.16 8.20 9.56
C CYS A 77 11.13 8.10 10.72
N SER A 78 11.44 8.63 11.91
CA SER A 78 10.52 8.71 13.05
C SER A 78 9.38 9.72 12.83
N THR A 79 9.68 10.89 12.29
CA THR A 79 8.66 11.90 11.92
C THR A 79 7.66 11.33 10.92
N LEU A 80 8.16 10.65 9.88
CA LEU A 80 7.33 9.99 8.86
C LEU A 80 6.45 8.90 9.47
N GLU A 81 7.00 8.04 10.33
CA GLU A 81 6.21 7.02 11.02
C GLU A 81 5.11 7.67 11.87
N SER A 82 5.42 8.70 12.65
CA SER A 82 4.41 9.38 13.47
C SER A 82 3.38 10.18 12.66
N ALA A 83 3.72 10.59 11.43
CA ALA A 83 2.82 11.33 10.55
C ALA A 83 1.80 10.41 9.84
N MET A 84 2.14 9.13 9.68
CA MET A 84 1.38 8.15 8.91
C MET A 84 0.79 7.02 9.75
N ASN A 85 1.25 6.82 10.99
CA ASN A 85 0.76 5.75 11.85
C ASN A 85 -0.39 6.22 12.74
N GLY A 86 -1.61 5.74 12.46
CA GLY A 86 -2.80 6.00 13.26
C GLY A 86 -3.98 6.53 12.44
N THR A 87 -4.94 7.17 13.11
CA THR A 87 -6.11 7.75 12.45
C THR A 87 -5.78 9.14 11.91
N GLY A 88 -5.71 9.24 10.58
CA GLY A 88 -5.40 10.47 9.86
C GLY A 88 -3.90 10.63 9.57
N THR A 89 -3.62 11.43 8.55
CA THR A 89 -2.28 11.70 8.05
C THR A 89 -1.88 13.13 8.39
N LYS A 90 -0.60 13.38 8.64
CA LYS A 90 -0.04 14.72 8.83
C LYS A 90 0.80 15.09 7.61
N GLU A 91 0.14 15.50 6.55
CA GLU A 91 0.73 15.77 5.23
C GLU A 91 1.84 16.80 5.33
N ASP A 92 1.64 17.89 6.09
CA ASP A 92 2.66 18.92 6.33
C ASP A 92 3.97 18.33 6.87
N SER A 93 3.89 17.38 7.81
CA SER A 93 5.08 16.72 8.36
C SER A 93 5.78 15.82 7.34
N ILE A 94 5.03 15.24 6.40
CA ILE A 94 5.59 14.47 5.29
C ILE A 94 6.32 15.43 4.35
N TYR A 95 5.68 16.52 3.96
CA TYR A 95 6.26 17.53 3.05
C TYR A 95 7.50 18.19 3.64
N ASP A 96 7.49 18.49 4.93
CA ASP A 96 8.65 19.01 5.66
C ASP A 96 9.84 18.04 5.63
N VAL A 97 9.59 16.73 5.61
CA VAL A 97 10.67 15.75 5.46
C VAL A 97 11.12 15.67 4.00
N MET A 98 10.20 15.65 3.04
CA MET A 98 10.53 15.54 1.61
C MET A 98 11.33 16.75 1.10
N THR A 99 10.99 17.96 1.55
CA THR A 99 11.69 19.21 1.16
C THR A 99 13.13 19.28 1.67
N ARG A 100 13.47 18.51 2.72
CA ARG A 100 14.84 18.45 3.23
C ARG A 100 15.76 17.62 2.33
N LEU A 101 15.25 16.65 1.59
CA LEU A 101 16.08 15.77 0.76
C LEU A 101 16.65 16.55 -0.44
N ARG A 102 17.96 16.47 -0.65
CA ARG A 102 18.67 17.26 -1.67
C ARG A 102 19.29 16.41 -2.77
N SER A 103 19.43 15.11 -2.55
CA SER A 103 20.04 14.19 -3.51
C SER A 103 19.24 12.89 -3.63
N GLN A 104 19.45 12.16 -4.73
CA GLN A 104 18.90 10.82 -4.90
C GLN A 104 19.38 9.87 -3.78
N ASP A 105 20.62 10.04 -3.32
CA ASP A 105 21.17 9.24 -2.22
C ASP A 105 20.50 9.53 -0.88
N ASP A 106 20.06 10.77 -0.62
CA ASP A 106 19.24 11.11 0.55
C ASP A 106 17.93 10.32 0.56
N TRP A 107 17.22 10.31 -0.57
CA TRP A 107 15.97 9.56 -0.72
C TRP A 107 16.18 8.05 -0.64
N ASN A 108 17.24 7.55 -1.28
CA ASN A 108 17.61 6.14 -1.23
C ASN A 108 17.95 5.70 0.20
N PHE A 109 18.72 6.50 0.93
CA PHE A 109 19.07 6.23 2.32
C PHE A 109 17.86 6.34 3.25
N LEU A 110 16.99 7.32 3.04
CA LEU A 110 15.76 7.47 3.82
C LEU A 110 14.86 6.24 3.66
N GLN A 111 14.64 5.77 2.42
CA GLN A 111 13.90 4.52 2.18
C GLN A 111 14.55 3.32 2.89
N LYS A 112 15.89 3.25 2.86
CA LYS A 112 16.65 2.20 3.51
C LYS A 112 16.58 2.26 5.04
N CYS A 113 16.63 3.46 5.67
CA CYS A 113 16.44 3.60 7.13
C CYS A 113 15.00 3.36 7.55
N PHE A 114 14.05 3.74 6.71
CA PHE A 114 12.64 3.54 7.01
C PHE A 114 12.36 2.05 7.03
N GLY A 115 12.89 1.34 6.04
CA GLY A 115 12.78 -0.11 5.93
C GLY A 115 11.32 -0.52 5.79
N THR A 116 10.99 -1.70 6.32
CA THR A 116 9.60 -2.17 6.38
C THR A 116 9.06 -1.93 7.78
N ARG A 117 7.92 -1.24 7.86
CA ARG A 117 7.22 -0.96 9.11
C ARG A 117 5.77 -1.41 9.02
N LYS A 118 5.15 -1.60 10.18
CA LYS A 118 3.73 -1.89 10.32
C LYS A 118 3.03 -0.67 10.93
N LYS A 119 2.00 -0.14 10.26
CA LYS A 119 1.10 0.86 10.85
C LYS A 119 -0.25 0.26 11.20
N ASP A 120 -0.85 0.82 12.25
CA ASP A 120 -2.20 0.52 12.68
C ASP A 120 -3.19 1.27 11.77
N GLY A 121 -4.11 0.53 11.15
CA GLY A 121 -5.20 1.12 10.36
C GLY A 121 -6.31 1.73 11.23
N GLY A 122 -6.24 1.55 12.54
CA GLY A 122 -7.27 1.94 13.48
C GLY A 122 -8.49 1.02 13.43
N THR A 123 -9.56 1.41 14.12
CA THR A 123 -10.76 0.57 14.34
C THR A 123 -11.46 0.12 13.05
N PHE A 124 -11.31 0.87 11.96
CA PHE A 124 -12.08 0.68 10.72
C PHE A 124 -11.26 0.25 9.51
N PHE A 125 -9.93 0.30 9.57
CA PHE A 125 -9.06 -0.07 8.46
C PHE A 125 -8.09 -1.19 8.86
N ALA A 126 -7.64 -1.95 7.87
CA ALA A 126 -6.69 -3.02 8.11
C ALA A 126 -5.29 -2.46 8.35
N ASP A 127 -4.54 -3.07 9.26
CA ASP A 127 -3.12 -2.80 9.42
C ASP A 127 -2.37 -2.95 8.09
N LEU A 128 -1.48 -2.01 7.82
CA LEU A 128 -0.60 -2.05 6.66
C LEU A 128 0.84 -2.36 7.11
N THR A 129 1.45 -3.36 6.49
CA THR A 129 2.90 -3.57 6.54
C THR A 129 3.49 -3.23 5.19
N GLY A 130 4.47 -2.32 5.16
CA GLY A 130 5.01 -1.75 3.93
C GLY A 130 6.29 -0.96 4.14
N ASP A 131 6.91 -0.61 3.02
CA ASP A 131 8.01 0.36 2.98
C ASP A 131 7.50 1.80 2.89
N LEU A 132 8.42 2.78 2.87
CA LEU A 132 8.06 4.19 2.81
C LEU A 132 7.17 4.52 1.61
N LYS A 133 7.47 3.98 0.41
CA LYS A 133 6.65 4.23 -0.78
C LYS A 133 5.24 3.67 -0.62
N SER A 134 5.13 2.48 -0.03
CA SER A 134 3.84 1.83 0.23
C SER A 134 3.01 2.61 1.25
N TRP A 135 3.64 3.15 2.29
CA TRP A 135 2.96 3.99 3.28
C TRP A 135 2.47 5.31 2.68
N LEU A 136 3.34 6.01 1.92
CA LEU A 136 2.94 7.22 1.22
C LEU A 136 1.77 6.98 0.25
N ALA A 137 1.78 5.85 -0.47
CA ALA A 137 0.70 5.51 -1.40
C ALA A 137 -0.64 5.16 -0.73
N ASP A 138 -0.61 4.75 0.54
CA ASP A 138 -1.80 4.41 1.32
C ASP A 138 -2.38 5.64 2.04
N ASP A 139 -1.51 6.51 2.55
CA ASP A 139 -1.92 7.70 3.31
C ASP A 139 -2.27 8.91 2.44
N LEU A 140 -1.55 9.11 1.34
CA LEU A 140 -1.70 10.30 0.52
C LEU A 140 -2.66 10.05 -0.65
N THR A 141 -3.49 11.05 -0.92
CA THR A 141 -4.31 11.11 -2.13
C THR A 141 -3.45 11.29 -3.39
N GLY A 142 -4.05 11.12 -4.56
CA GLY A 142 -3.35 11.28 -5.83
C GLY A 142 -2.74 12.67 -6.04
N SER A 143 -3.37 13.74 -5.53
CA SER A 143 -2.84 15.11 -5.58
C SER A 143 -1.68 15.32 -4.63
N GLU A 144 -1.74 14.77 -3.42
CA GLU A 144 -0.69 14.90 -2.40
C GLU A 144 0.55 14.07 -2.78
N LEU A 145 0.36 12.89 -3.37
CA LEU A 145 1.45 12.13 -3.99
C LEU A 145 2.11 12.86 -5.16
N GLN A 146 1.34 13.66 -5.89
CA GLN A 146 1.89 14.49 -6.96
C GLN A 146 2.72 15.64 -6.38
N GLU A 147 2.27 16.25 -5.28
CA GLU A 147 3.03 17.27 -4.56
C GLU A 147 4.36 16.72 -4.01
N VAL A 148 4.36 15.52 -3.41
CA VAL A 148 5.60 14.83 -3.02
C VAL A 148 6.51 14.61 -4.22
N ARG A 149 5.98 14.16 -5.36
CA ARG A 149 6.75 14.00 -6.60
C ARG A 149 7.37 15.32 -7.04
N ASP A 150 6.62 16.41 -7.00
CA ASP A 150 7.08 17.71 -7.46
C ASP A 150 8.16 18.28 -6.53
N ILE A 151 8.02 18.12 -5.21
CA ILE A 151 9.05 18.47 -4.22
C ILE A 151 10.35 17.71 -4.51
N LEU A 152 10.27 16.38 -4.59
CA LEU A 152 11.44 15.52 -4.79
C LEU A 152 12.12 15.81 -6.14
N ARG A 153 11.32 16.00 -7.19
CA ARG A 153 11.82 16.32 -8.53
C ARG A 153 12.48 17.71 -8.58
N GLY A 154 12.03 18.65 -7.75
CA GLY A 154 12.70 19.95 -7.54
C GLY A 154 14.16 19.81 -7.07
N SER A 155 14.44 18.76 -6.29
CA SER A 155 15.80 18.39 -5.84
C SER A 155 16.51 17.40 -6.76
N GLY A 156 15.97 17.12 -7.95
CA GLY A 156 16.54 16.15 -8.90
C GLY A 156 16.37 14.68 -8.48
N ILE A 157 15.46 14.39 -7.54
CA ILE A 157 15.18 13.03 -7.07
C ILE A 157 14.10 12.39 -7.95
N SER A 158 14.33 11.14 -8.37
CA SER A 158 13.37 10.31 -9.08
C SER A 158 12.57 9.46 -8.08
N TYR A 159 11.26 9.71 -8.01
CA TYR A 159 10.31 9.02 -7.13
C TYR A 159 9.42 8.03 -7.89
#